data_AF-A0AAN6V6C3-F1
#
_entry.id   AF-A0AAN6V6C3-F1
#
_cell.length_a   1.000
_cell.length_b   1.000
_cell.length_c   1.000
_cell.angle_alpha   90.00
_cell.angle_beta   90.00
_cell.angle_gamma   90.00
#
_symmetry.space_group_name_H-M   'P 1'
#
loop_
_entity.id
_entity.type
_entity.pdbx_description
1 polymer ?
#
loop_
_entity_poly.entity_id
_entity_poly.type
_entity_poly.pdbx_seq_one_letter_code
_entity_poly.pdbx_strand_id
1 'polypeptide(L)'
;MAVPSPQSPAPLSGQKFHIPNLWPAFAGWKHGVNPLHGRVKLAVDARLEGLFEDPRVVEKVKAVDIGLFAAGVLVDVPYDILETMAFYSIWLVLWDDYIDGEDADAGGGNGGETTDLAAEYCRRSVAFVKHSLQLDERKVSDEGLGGQQAVVPEAPTKVCESFADVGRRFVEVCDLAARREMFGHLKEYMEGCVVEHRWKSSGKIPNVEEYYAFRLKVTSVDVMLDLCRVTNGFVFPKEILDSEEVAIMHLTINKLFIAVNDIFSLKKELKVGEFGNLIPIKMRALNMDLATTLESVVQDMHNLVQDFDRSASTIRKQLMLGEQHGLAEQFDRVVGAYQSIPTSTLGFSIQSPRYGMLKDKLEDGYENAPPLPHEKAEDGKSFQNKQTGVLSKTYEKFPTPLDNSRRGGFDVHVYHYQDNAAQTEYARALWQRIRHEFPELRIYTFWDKPLGPHPIAMFEVNLLSPAQFGAFIPWLAIWRGPLSVLVHPNTTTADGGVDENGVKFDGESELRDHTQRAIWMGERVPLDVGRIWGAKVKAQTQTQT
;
A
#
# COMPACT_ATOMS: atom_id res chain seq x y z
N MET A 1 -29.99 22.88 33.11
CA MET A 1 -29.92 23.42 31.73
C MET A 1 -29.79 22.22 30.81
N ALA A 2 -30.72 22.03 29.88
CA ALA A 2 -30.63 20.95 28.91
C ALA A 2 -29.47 21.24 27.95
N VAL A 3 -28.54 20.29 27.82
CA VAL A 3 -27.50 20.32 26.79
C VAL A 3 -28.24 20.32 25.43
N PRO A 4 -27.92 21.22 24.49
CA PRO A 4 -28.56 21.23 23.19
C PRO A 4 -28.33 19.86 22.54
N SER A 5 -29.38 19.25 21.99
CA SER A 5 -29.25 18.07 21.15
C SER A 5 -28.27 18.39 20.00
N PRO A 6 -27.21 17.60 19.76
CA PRO A 6 -26.26 17.88 18.69
C PRO A 6 -27.04 17.96 17.36
N GLN A 7 -26.88 19.08 16.67
CA GLN A 7 -27.49 19.32 15.37
C GLN A 7 -27.07 18.21 14.40
N SER A 8 -27.98 17.76 13.53
CA SER A 8 -27.60 16.88 12.43
C SER A 8 -26.52 17.58 11.60
N PRO A 9 -25.37 16.93 11.32
CA PRO A 9 -24.35 17.53 10.46
C PRO A 9 -24.97 17.91 9.13
N ALA A 10 -24.53 19.04 8.56
CA ALA A 10 -24.96 19.48 7.24
C ALA A 10 -24.79 18.32 6.22
N PRO A 11 -25.70 18.17 5.24
CA PRO A 11 -25.59 17.10 4.27
C PRO A 11 -24.23 17.17 3.56
N LEU A 12 -23.46 16.08 3.64
CA LEU A 12 -22.17 15.92 2.96
C LEU A 12 -22.35 15.80 1.43
N SER A 13 -23.58 15.52 0.97
CA SER A 13 -23.92 15.45 -0.44
C SER A 13 -23.68 16.80 -1.14
N GLY A 14 -22.93 16.76 -2.24
CA GLY A 14 -22.58 17.94 -3.04
C GLY A 14 -21.35 18.72 -2.58
N GLN A 15 -20.74 18.34 -1.45
CA GLN A 15 -19.47 18.95 -1.00
C GLN A 15 -18.27 18.31 -1.72
N LYS A 16 -17.25 19.12 -2.02
CA LYS A 16 -15.95 18.60 -2.47
C LYS A 16 -15.18 18.09 -1.27
N PHE A 17 -14.73 16.84 -1.33
CA PHE A 17 -13.91 16.21 -0.30
C PHE A 17 -12.48 16.09 -0.80
N HIS A 18 -11.57 16.88 -0.22
CA HIS A 18 -10.14 16.85 -0.55
C HIS A 18 -9.41 15.95 0.43
N ILE A 19 -8.90 14.81 -0.04
CA ILE A 19 -8.07 13.91 0.78
C ILE A 19 -6.63 14.47 0.79
N PRO A 20 -6.07 14.86 1.95
CA PRO A 20 -4.68 15.31 2.03
C PRO A 20 -3.71 14.17 1.72
N ASN A 21 -2.46 14.52 1.41
CA ASN A 21 -1.41 13.52 1.28
C ASN A 21 -1.17 12.84 2.64
N LEU A 22 -1.49 11.55 2.75
CA LEU A 22 -1.34 10.78 4.00
C LEU A 22 0.05 10.16 4.17
N TRP A 23 0.87 10.10 3.12
CA TRP A 23 2.23 9.52 3.20
C TRP A 23 3.13 10.15 4.27
N PRO A 24 3.09 11.47 4.54
CA PRO A 24 3.86 12.07 5.62
C PRO A 24 3.59 11.46 7.01
N ALA A 25 2.37 10.98 7.27
CA ALA A 25 2.06 10.32 8.54
C ALA A 25 2.82 9.00 8.72
N PHE A 26 3.17 8.34 7.62
CA PHE A 26 3.92 7.07 7.58
C PHE A 26 5.40 7.29 7.22
N ALA A 27 5.93 8.50 7.42
CA ALA A 27 7.31 8.80 7.06
C ALA A 27 8.29 7.85 7.80
N GLY A 28 9.08 7.10 7.03
CA GLY A 28 10.06 6.15 7.58
C GLY A 28 9.49 4.77 7.93
N TRP A 29 8.19 4.54 7.76
CA TRP A 29 7.59 3.21 7.88
C TRP A 29 7.83 2.38 6.62
N LYS A 30 7.95 1.06 6.77
CA LYS A 30 8.10 0.16 5.63
C LYS A 30 6.87 0.23 4.71
N HIS A 31 7.11 0.40 3.42
CA HIS A 31 6.11 0.31 2.35
C HIS A 31 6.76 -0.21 1.06
N GLY A 32 5.95 -0.69 0.13
CA GLY A 32 6.42 -1.21 -1.14
C GLY A 32 5.39 -2.11 -1.80
N VAL A 33 5.78 -2.72 -2.92
CA VAL A 33 5.01 -3.79 -3.57
C VAL A 33 6.00 -4.90 -3.87
N ASN A 34 5.67 -6.12 -3.47
CA ASN A 34 6.50 -7.29 -3.74
C ASN A 34 6.75 -7.42 -5.26
N PRO A 35 8.01 -7.61 -5.70
CA PRO A 35 8.35 -7.75 -7.13
C PRO A 35 7.62 -8.89 -7.85
N LEU A 36 7.07 -9.85 -7.10
CA LEU A 36 6.30 -10.99 -7.61
C LEU A 36 4.81 -10.68 -7.81
N HIS A 37 4.35 -9.44 -7.59
CA HIS A 37 2.94 -9.03 -7.78
C HIS A 37 2.38 -9.47 -9.12
N GLY A 38 3.11 -9.27 -10.23
CA GLY A 38 2.65 -9.69 -11.56
C GLY A 38 2.35 -11.19 -11.67
N ARG A 39 3.12 -12.04 -10.97
CA ARG A 39 2.87 -13.49 -10.94
C ARG A 39 1.66 -13.82 -10.07
N VAL A 40 1.55 -13.18 -8.92
CA VAL A 40 0.43 -13.39 -7.98
C VAL A 40 -0.89 -12.92 -8.57
N LYS A 41 -0.87 -11.82 -9.33
CA LYS A 41 -2.05 -11.32 -10.04
C LYS A 41 -2.65 -12.38 -10.95
N LEU A 42 -1.81 -13.12 -11.70
CA LEU A 42 -2.29 -14.21 -12.56
C LEU A 42 -2.98 -15.33 -11.75
N ALA A 43 -2.42 -15.69 -10.58
CA ALA A 43 -3.02 -16.69 -9.71
C ALA A 43 -4.34 -16.20 -9.08
N VAL A 44 -4.39 -14.94 -8.67
CA VAL A 44 -5.61 -14.27 -8.16
C VAL A 44 -6.70 -14.25 -9.23
N ASP A 45 -6.36 -13.83 -10.45
CA ASP A 45 -7.31 -13.74 -11.57
C ASP A 45 -7.90 -15.12 -11.91
N ALA A 46 -7.06 -16.16 -11.97
CA ALA A 46 -7.50 -17.54 -12.20
C ALA A 46 -8.39 -18.06 -11.05
N ARG A 47 -8.10 -17.67 -9.81
CA ARG A 47 -8.92 -18.05 -8.65
C ARG A 47 -10.30 -17.40 -8.70
N LEU A 48 -10.36 -16.12 -9.05
CA LEU A 48 -11.62 -15.38 -9.19
C LEU A 48 -12.52 -15.96 -10.29
N GLU A 49 -11.95 -16.40 -11.40
CA GLU A 49 -12.68 -17.12 -12.46
C GLU A 49 -13.34 -18.42 -11.97
N GLY A 50 -12.78 -19.07 -10.95
CA GLY A 50 -13.37 -20.25 -10.33
C GLY A 50 -14.47 -19.96 -9.31
N LEU A 51 -14.57 -18.73 -8.81
CA LEU A 51 -15.53 -18.34 -7.77
C LEU A 51 -16.83 -17.77 -8.33
N PHE A 52 -16.77 -17.11 -9.49
CA PHE A 52 -17.92 -16.42 -10.10
C PHE A 52 -18.23 -16.98 -11.49
N GLU A 53 -19.52 -17.06 -11.80
CA GLU A 53 -19.99 -17.54 -13.11
C GLU A 53 -20.23 -16.39 -14.10
N ASP A 54 -20.61 -15.19 -13.62
CA ASP A 54 -20.81 -14.01 -14.47
C ASP A 54 -19.46 -13.36 -14.84
N PRO A 55 -19.08 -13.34 -16.13
CA PRO A 55 -17.84 -12.72 -16.59
C PRO A 55 -17.73 -11.23 -16.22
N ARG A 56 -18.86 -10.51 -16.09
CA ARG A 56 -18.87 -9.10 -15.71
C ARG A 56 -18.47 -8.90 -14.26
N VAL A 57 -18.93 -9.78 -13.37
CA VAL A 57 -18.53 -9.77 -11.96
C VAL A 57 -17.05 -10.13 -11.85
N VAL A 58 -16.60 -11.16 -12.58
CA VAL A 58 -15.17 -11.54 -12.64
C VAL A 58 -14.29 -10.36 -13.05
N GLU A 59 -14.61 -9.70 -14.18
CA GLU A 59 -13.83 -8.54 -14.66
C GLU A 59 -13.81 -7.39 -13.65
N LYS A 60 -14.96 -7.10 -13.02
CA LYS A 60 -15.06 -6.05 -11.99
C LYS A 60 -14.17 -6.37 -10.78
N VAL A 61 -14.19 -7.61 -10.28
CA VAL A 61 -13.41 -8.00 -9.10
C VAL A 61 -11.91 -8.11 -9.45
N LYS A 62 -11.54 -8.58 -10.65
CA LYS A 62 -10.15 -8.59 -11.13
C LYS A 62 -9.56 -7.19 -11.24
N ALA A 63 -10.37 -6.20 -11.66
CA ALA A 63 -9.94 -4.82 -11.78
C ALA A 63 -9.51 -4.23 -10.42
N VAL A 64 -10.12 -4.67 -9.31
CA VAL A 64 -9.75 -4.24 -7.95
C VAL A 64 -8.30 -4.59 -7.60
N ASP A 65 -7.76 -5.67 -8.18
CA ASP A 65 -6.41 -6.18 -7.96
C ASP A 65 -6.10 -6.44 -6.47
N ILE A 66 -6.85 -7.36 -5.85
CA ILE A 66 -6.63 -7.77 -4.45
C ILE A 66 -5.19 -8.30 -4.23
N GLY A 67 -4.57 -8.84 -5.29
CA GLY A 67 -3.16 -9.26 -5.27
C GLY A 67 -2.19 -8.10 -4.99
N LEU A 68 -2.52 -6.87 -5.41
CA LEU A 68 -1.73 -5.67 -5.09
C LEU A 68 -1.71 -5.39 -3.59
N PHE A 69 -2.85 -5.53 -2.90
CA PHE A 69 -2.91 -5.35 -1.45
C PHE A 69 -2.03 -6.36 -0.73
N ALA A 70 -2.14 -7.66 -1.08
CA ALA A 70 -1.30 -8.70 -0.50
C ALA A 70 0.20 -8.47 -0.77
N ALA A 71 0.56 -8.04 -1.98
CA ALA A 71 1.93 -7.70 -2.36
C ALA A 71 2.47 -6.47 -1.62
N GLY A 72 1.61 -5.56 -1.19
CA GLY A 72 2.00 -4.44 -0.33
C GLY A 72 2.17 -4.84 1.14
N VAL A 73 1.34 -5.76 1.65
CA VAL A 73 1.47 -6.24 3.04
C VAL A 73 2.73 -7.09 3.21
N LEU A 74 3.02 -7.99 2.25
CA LEU A 74 4.16 -8.91 2.31
C LEU A 74 5.21 -8.58 1.23
N VAL A 75 5.92 -7.48 1.41
CA VAL A 75 6.86 -6.89 0.43
C VAL A 75 8.03 -7.81 0.07
N ASP A 76 8.57 -8.58 1.03
CA ASP A 76 9.83 -9.33 0.89
C ASP A 76 9.70 -10.82 1.24
N VAL A 77 8.61 -11.46 0.83
CA VAL A 77 8.37 -12.89 1.09
C VAL A 77 8.45 -13.73 -0.19
N PRO A 78 8.73 -15.05 -0.07
CA PRO A 78 8.63 -15.99 -1.18
C PRO A 78 7.22 -16.08 -1.79
N TYR A 79 7.14 -16.58 -3.03
CA TYR A 79 5.92 -16.62 -3.82
C TYR A 79 4.77 -17.39 -3.15
N ASP A 80 5.05 -18.55 -2.57
CA ASP A 80 4.09 -19.43 -1.91
C ASP A 80 3.40 -18.75 -0.73
N ILE A 81 4.16 -18.01 0.07
CA ILE A 81 3.63 -17.19 1.16
C ILE A 81 2.79 -16.04 0.61
N LEU A 82 3.29 -15.33 -0.39
CA LEU A 82 2.59 -14.20 -0.97
C LEU A 82 1.27 -14.61 -1.63
N GLU A 83 1.26 -15.73 -2.37
CA GLU A 83 0.07 -16.31 -2.97
C GLU A 83 -0.96 -16.71 -1.91
N THR A 84 -0.50 -17.27 -0.79
CA THR A 84 -1.37 -17.61 0.35
C THR A 84 -2.05 -16.37 0.93
N MET A 85 -1.29 -15.29 1.14
CA MET A 85 -1.83 -14.00 1.62
C MET A 85 -2.82 -13.39 0.62
N ALA A 86 -2.54 -13.49 -0.68
CA ALA A 86 -3.46 -13.01 -1.72
C ALA A 86 -4.77 -13.80 -1.73
N PHE A 87 -4.70 -15.13 -1.60
CA PHE A 87 -5.88 -15.98 -1.53
C PHE A 87 -6.69 -15.79 -0.25
N TYR A 88 -6.02 -15.59 0.88
CA TYR A 88 -6.68 -15.17 2.12
C TYR A 88 -7.36 -13.81 1.96
N SER A 89 -6.70 -12.84 1.31
CA SER A 89 -7.26 -11.50 1.08
C SER A 89 -8.49 -11.53 0.16
N ILE A 90 -8.53 -12.43 -0.85
CA ILE A 90 -9.73 -12.69 -1.66
C ILE A 90 -10.85 -13.22 -0.77
N TRP A 91 -10.56 -14.26 0.02
CA TRP A 91 -11.54 -14.86 0.92
C TRP A 91 -12.11 -13.81 1.87
N LEU A 92 -11.24 -13.00 2.49
CA LEU A 92 -11.60 -11.95 3.43
C LEU A 92 -12.61 -10.98 2.82
N VAL A 93 -12.26 -10.38 1.66
CA VAL A 93 -13.11 -9.36 1.03
C VAL A 93 -14.44 -9.96 0.56
N LEU A 94 -14.42 -11.12 -0.08
CA LEU A 94 -15.63 -11.70 -0.66
C LEU A 94 -16.56 -12.32 0.40
N TRP A 95 -16.00 -12.84 1.50
CA TRP A 95 -16.78 -13.35 2.61
C TRP A 95 -17.53 -12.22 3.33
N ASP A 96 -16.87 -11.06 3.49
CA ASP A 96 -17.45 -9.85 4.04
C ASP A 96 -18.57 -9.28 3.15
N ASP A 97 -18.33 -9.18 1.84
CA ASP A 97 -19.31 -8.70 0.85
C ASP A 97 -20.61 -9.55 0.87
N TYR A 98 -20.51 -10.86 1.21
CA TYR A 98 -21.68 -11.73 1.39
C TYR A 98 -22.49 -11.38 2.65
N ILE A 99 -21.84 -11.04 3.77
CA ILE A 99 -22.51 -10.58 5.00
C ILE A 99 -23.22 -9.23 4.77
N ASP A 100 -22.60 -8.33 4.01
CA ASP A 100 -23.17 -7.02 3.67
C ASP A 100 -24.29 -7.10 2.62
N GLY A 101 -24.53 -8.27 2.03
CA GLY A 101 -25.61 -8.49 1.08
C GLY A 101 -25.34 -7.90 -0.31
N GLU A 102 -24.09 -7.56 -0.64
CA GLU A 102 -23.70 -7.07 -1.98
C GLU A 102 -23.83 -8.19 -3.06
N ASP A 103 -23.96 -9.46 -2.66
CA ASP A 103 -23.95 -10.66 -3.54
C ASP A 103 -25.19 -11.58 -3.39
N ALA A 104 -26.39 -11.02 -3.15
CA ALA A 104 -27.64 -11.78 -3.02
C ALA A 104 -28.06 -12.60 -4.27
N ASP A 105 -27.40 -12.43 -5.42
CA ASP A 105 -27.67 -13.18 -6.66
C ASP A 105 -26.88 -14.50 -6.79
N ALA A 106 -26.00 -14.86 -5.85
CA ALA A 106 -25.14 -16.06 -5.95
C ALA A 106 -25.70 -17.33 -5.28
N GLY A 107 -26.97 -17.36 -4.83
CA GLY A 107 -27.54 -18.58 -4.24
C GLY A 107 -29.01 -18.46 -3.87
N GLY A 108 -29.89 -19.04 -4.69
CA GLY A 108 -31.33 -19.06 -4.46
C GLY A 108 -31.71 -19.73 -3.14
N GLY A 109 -32.28 -18.95 -2.22
CA GLY A 109 -32.94 -19.42 -1.02
C GLY A 109 -34.36 -18.85 -0.94
N ASN A 110 -35.36 -19.69 -1.24
CA ASN A 110 -36.77 -19.37 -1.09
C ASN A 110 -37.11 -19.04 0.37
N GLY A 111 -37.98 -18.04 0.56
CA GLY A 111 -38.42 -17.56 1.86
C GLY A 111 -39.04 -18.64 2.77
N GLY A 112 -38.70 -18.55 4.06
CA GLY A 112 -39.30 -19.32 5.14
C GLY A 112 -38.46 -19.24 6.42
N GLU A 113 -39.06 -18.72 7.49
CA GLU A 113 -38.56 -18.60 8.88
C GLU A 113 -37.50 -17.53 9.19
N THR A 114 -37.78 -16.77 10.25
CA THR A 114 -37.06 -15.61 10.80
C THR A 114 -35.72 -15.99 11.44
N THR A 115 -34.84 -16.63 10.67
CA THR A 115 -33.46 -16.91 11.08
C THR A 115 -32.57 -15.76 10.56
N ASP A 116 -31.73 -15.19 11.42
CA ASP A 116 -30.68 -14.23 11.04
C ASP A 116 -29.70 -14.93 10.07
N LEU A 117 -29.92 -14.76 8.75
CA LEU A 117 -29.17 -15.43 7.69
C LEU A 117 -27.66 -15.13 7.79
N ALA A 118 -27.28 -13.90 8.19
CA ALA A 118 -25.89 -13.52 8.41
C ALA A 118 -25.28 -14.31 9.58
N ALA A 119 -26.03 -14.46 10.69
CA ALA A 119 -25.58 -15.27 11.82
C ALA A 119 -25.46 -16.78 11.49
N GLU A 120 -26.36 -17.32 10.66
CA GLU A 120 -26.26 -18.71 10.20
C GLU A 120 -25.06 -18.92 9.26
N TYR A 121 -24.88 -18.03 8.28
CA TYR A 121 -23.73 -18.02 7.38
C TYR A 121 -22.42 -17.96 8.17
N CYS A 122 -22.33 -17.08 9.16
CA CYS A 122 -21.20 -16.97 10.07
C CYS A 122 -20.96 -18.27 10.84
N ARG A 123 -21.99 -18.84 11.47
CA ARG A 123 -21.85 -20.07 12.27
C ARG A 123 -21.31 -21.23 11.44
N ARG A 124 -21.84 -21.44 10.23
CA ARG A 124 -21.38 -22.47 9.30
C ARG A 124 -19.95 -22.20 8.81
N SER A 125 -19.63 -20.94 8.51
CA SER A 125 -18.27 -20.53 8.11
C SER A 125 -17.24 -20.79 9.21
N VAL A 126 -17.55 -20.44 10.47
CA VAL A 126 -16.68 -20.69 11.63
C VAL A 126 -16.39 -22.18 11.78
N ALA A 127 -17.41 -23.05 11.64
CA ALA A 127 -17.23 -24.50 11.70
C ALA A 127 -16.33 -25.01 10.55
N PHE A 128 -16.54 -24.53 9.33
CA PHE A 128 -15.76 -24.92 8.16
C PHE A 128 -14.29 -24.45 8.25
N VAL A 129 -14.06 -23.21 8.68
CA VAL A 129 -12.73 -22.64 8.89
C VAL A 129 -11.99 -23.40 9.99
N LYS A 130 -12.66 -23.74 11.11
CA LYS A 130 -12.07 -24.55 12.19
C LYS A 130 -11.59 -25.92 11.67
N HIS A 131 -12.43 -26.58 10.88
CA HIS A 131 -12.09 -27.86 10.25
C HIS A 131 -10.92 -27.73 9.28
N SER A 132 -10.92 -26.69 8.44
CA SER A 132 -9.86 -26.41 7.47
C SER A 132 -8.50 -26.16 8.12
N LEU A 133 -8.48 -25.63 9.35
CA LEU A 133 -7.28 -25.46 10.16
C LEU A 133 -6.89 -26.71 10.98
N GLN A 134 -7.65 -27.81 10.86
CA GLN A 134 -7.49 -29.07 11.59
C GLN A 134 -7.53 -28.88 13.11
N LEU A 135 -8.48 -28.08 13.59
CA LEU A 135 -8.67 -27.77 15.01
C LEU A 135 -9.88 -28.48 15.64
N ASP A 136 -10.48 -29.43 14.93
CA ASP A 136 -11.52 -30.26 15.49
C ASP A 136 -10.97 -31.16 16.58
N GLU A 137 -11.73 -31.30 17.67
CA GLU A 137 -11.41 -32.26 18.70
C GLU A 137 -11.48 -33.66 18.10
N ARG A 138 -10.34 -34.34 17.98
CA ARG A 138 -10.35 -35.79 17.81
C ARG A 138 -11.02 -36.35 19.06
N LYS A 139 -12.26 -36.82 18.93
CA LYS A 139 -12.77 -37.80 19.89
C LYS A 139 -11.74 -38.91 19.90
N VAL A 140 -11.05 -39.09 21.03
CA VAL A 140 -10.28 -40.29 21.30
C VAL A 140 -11.33 -41.40 21.32
N SER A 141 -11.58 -42.00 20.17
CA SER A 141 -12.42 -43.18 20.09
C SER A 141 -11.66 -44.27 20.82
N ASP A 142 -12.29 -44.82 21.85
CA ASP A 142 -11.91 -46.04 22.53
C ASP A 142 -11.23 -47.00 21.55
N GLU A 143 -10.06 -47.48 21.96
CA GLU A 143 -9.36 -48.56 21.27
C GLU A 143 -10.29 -49.77 21.15
N GLY A 144 -10.91 -49.90 19.98
CA GLY A 144 -11.76 -51.04 19.65
C GLY A 144 -13.22 -50.66 19.41
N LEU A 145 -13.51 -50.16 18.21
CA LEU A 145 -14.63 -50.54 17.32
C LEU A 145 -14.84 -49.43 16.29
N GLY A 146 -14.43 -49.68 15.04
CA GLY A 146 -14.85 -48.96 13.82
C GLY A 146 -14.85 -47.43 13.90
N GLY A 147 -13.69 -46.80 13.62
CA GLY A 147 -13.53 -45.35 13.60
C GLY A 147 -14.58 -44.65 12.73
N GLN A 148 -15.49 -43.89 13.36
CA GLN A 148 -16.34 -42.95 12.65
C GLN A 148 -15.46 -41.85 12.05
N GLN A 149 -15.44 -41.77 10.72
CA GLN A 149 -14.84 -40.65 9.99
C GLN A 149 -15.43 -39.34 10.55
N ALA A 150 -14.56 -38.39 10.90
CA ALA A 150 -15.00 -37.07 11.32
C ALA A 150 -15.87 -36.45 10.21
N VAL A 151 -17.08 -36.02 10.55
CA VAL A 151 -17.99 -35.38 9.60
C VAL A 151 -17.38 -34.03 9.18
N VAL A 152 -17.03 -33.90 7.91
CA VAL A 152 -16.54 -32.65 7.32
C VAL A 152 -17.70 -31.65 7.28
N PRO A 153 -17.59 -30.46 7.91
CA PRO A 153 -18.61 -29.44 7.82
C PRO A 153 -18.82 -28.99 6.37
N GLU A 154 -20.06 -28.78 5.95
CA GLU A 154 -20.37 -28.26 4.61
C GLU A 154 -20.21 -26.73 4.57
N ALA A 155 -19.36 -26.23 3.66
CA ALA A 155 -19.18 -24.81 3.43
C ALA A 155 -20.50 -24.15 2.96
N PRO A 156 -20.89 -22.99 3.51
CA PRO A 156 -22.13 -22.33 3.14
C PRO A 156 -22.12 -21.71 1.72
N THR A 157 -20.95 -21.38 1.17
CA THR A 157 -20.79 -20.82 -0.19
C THR A 157 -19.46 -21.27 -0.81
N LYS A 158 -19.31 -21.15 -2.14
CA LYS A 158 -18.02 -21.36 -2.84
C LYS A 158 -16.91 -20.43 -2.32
N VAL A 159 -17.28 -19.19 -1.96
CA VAL A 159 -16.35 -18.24 -1.31
C VAL A 159 -15.86 -18.82 0.02
N CYS A 160 -16.76 -19.27 0.89
CA CYS A 160 -16.36 -19.89 2.16
C CYS A 160 -15.51 -21.15 1.93
N GLU A 161 -15.92 -22.01 1.00
CA GLU A 161 -15.20 -23.23 0.62
C GLU A 161 -13.76 -22.95 0.17
N SER A 162 -13.55 -21.81 -0.52
CA SER A 162 -12.22 -21.42 -1.00
C SER A 162 -11.18 -21.27 0.11
N PHE A 163 -11.61 -21.07 1.38
CA PHE A 163 -10.71 -21.07 2.53
C PHE A 163 -10.02 -22.42 2.74
N ALA A 164 -10.57 -23.54 2.28
CA ALA A 164 -9.95 -24.86 2.49
C ALA A 164 -8.50 -24.91 1.98
N ASP A 165 -8.21 -24.28 0.85
CA ASP A 165 -6.84 -24.17 0.33
C ASP A 165 -5.94 -23.28 1.20
N VAL A 166 -6.48 -22.14 1.67
CA VAL A 166 -5.78 -21.24 2.59
C VAL A 166 -5.47 -21.96 3.91
N GLY A 167 -6.46 -22.68 4.46
CA GLY A 167 -6.31 -23.49 5.66
C GLY A 167 -5.26 -24.59 5.52
N ARG A 168 -5.22 -25.30 4.38
CA ARG A 168 -4.15 -26.27 4.10
C ARG A 168 -2.76 -25.63 4.11
N ARG A 169 -2.59 -24.50 3.43
CA ARG A 169 -1.31 -23.75 3.38
C ARG A 169 -0.90 -23.28 4.78
N PHE A 170 -1.85 -22.82 5.59
CA PHE A 170 -1.59 -22.48 6.99
C PHE A 170 -1.20 -23.69 7.83
N VAL A 171 -1.80 -24.87 7.62
CA VAL A 171 -1.40 -26.10 8.32
C VAL A 171 0.04 -26.52 7.98
N GLU A 172 0.52 -26.23 6.78
CA GLU A 172 1.88 -26.55 6.36
C GLU A 172 2.94 -25.67 7.05
N VAL A 173 2.60 -24.41 7.35
CA VAL A 173 3.55 -23.42 7.89
C VAL A 173 3.37 -23.09 9.37
N CYS A 174 2.18 -23.31 9.94
CA CYS A 174 1.84 -22.98 11.32
C CYS A 174 1.78 -24.23 12.21
N ASP A 175 2.38 -24.14 13.41
CA ASP A 175 2.18 -25.16 14.44
C ASP A 175 0.75 -25.14 15.02
N LEU A 176 0.45 -26.07 15.93
CA LEU A 176 -0.89 -26.16 16.53
C LEU A 176 -1.25 -24.93 17.39
N ALA A 177 -0.28 -24.30 18.04
CA ALA A 177 -0.53 -23.15 18.90
C ALA A 177 -0.87 -21.93 18.03
N ALA A 178 -0.05 -21.63 17.02
CA ALA A 178 -0.28 -20.55 16.06
C ALA A 178 -1.62 -20.72 15.32
N ARG A 179 -2.00 -21.96 14.94
CA ARG A 179 -3.31 -22.21 14.33
C ARG A 179 -4.48 -21.92 15.26
N ARG A 180 -4.36 -22.23 16.56
CA ARG A 180 -5.41 -21.94 17.56
C ARG A 180 -5.57 -20.44 17.78
N GLU A 181 -4.45 -19.70 17.87
CA GLU A 181 -4.45 -18.24 17.99
C GLU A 181 -5.13 -17.59 16.78
N MET A 182 -4.66 -17.93 15.57
CA MET A 182 -5.21 -17.41 14.33
C MET A 182 -6.69 -17.77 14.13
N PHE A 183 -7.13 -18.97 14.53
CA PHE A 183 -8.55 -19.32 14.52
C PHE A 183 -9.36 -18.46 15.49
N GLY A 184 -8.80 -18.11 16.65
CA GLY A 184 -9.41 -17.16 17.59
C GLY A 184 -9.69 -15.81 16.91
N HIS A 185 -8.68 -15.22 16.29
CA HIS A 185 -8.81 -13.95 15.56
C HIS A 185 -9.78 -14.06 14.37
N LEU A 186 -9.74 -15.14 13.59
CA LEU A 186 -10.69 -15.39 12.49
C LEU A 186 -12.14 -15.52 12.98
N LYS A 187 -12.35 -16.21 14.11
CA LYS A 187 -13.68 -16.35 14.72
C LYS A 187 -14.19 -15.01 15.22
N GLU A 188 -13.36 -14.23 15.91
CA GLU A 188 -13.72 -12.88 16.37
C GLU A 188 -14.06 -11.95 15.21
N TYR A 189 -13.31 -12.04 14.10
CA TYR A 189 -13.61 -11.33 12.87
C TYR A 189 -14.99 -11.71 12.30
N MET A 190 -15.23 -12.99 12.05
CA MET A 190 -16.50 -13.46 11.47
C MET A 190 -17.71 -13.09 12.35
N GLU A 191 -17.60 -13.32 13.67
CA GLU A 191 -18.66 -12.96 14.63
C GLU A 191 -18.82 -11.43 14.75
N GLY A 192 -17.72 -10.68 14.61
CA GLY A 192 -17.71 -9.22 14.55
C GLY A 192 -18.49 -8.67 13.36
N CYS A 193 -18.34 -9.27 12.17
CA CYS A 193 -19.07 -8.84 10.96
C CYS A 193 -20.59 -8.98 11.14
N VAL A 194 -21.05 -10.01 11.86
CA VAL A 194 -22.49 -10.13 12.22
C VAL A 194 -22.93 -9.01 13.15
N VAL A 195 -22.08 -8.58 14.09
CA VAL A 195 -22.38 -7.45 14.99
C VAL A 195 -22.45 -6.14 14.19
N GLU A 196 -21.50 -5.90 13.28
CA GLU A 196 -21.50 -4.73 12.40
C GLU A 196 -22.74 -4.72 11.49
N HIS A 197 -23.09 -5.85 10.87
CA HIS A 197 -24.30 -5.99 10.07
C HIS A 197 -25.57 -5.62 10.86
N ARG A 198 -25.66 -6.05 12.13
CA ARG A 198 -26.78 -5.69 13.01
C ARG A 198 -26.77 -4.20 13.37
N TRP A 199 -25.60 -3.58 13.56
CA TRP A 199 -25.47 -2.14 13.75
C TRP A 199 -25.98 -1.37 12.53
N LYS A 200 -25.49 -1.72 11.34
CA LYS A 200 -25.93 -1.14 10.06
C LYS A 200 -27.45 -1.26 9.90
N SER A 201 -28.00 -2.44 10.17
CA SER A 201 -29.44 -2.72 10.08
C SER A 201 -30.30 -2.02 11.12
N SER A 202 -29.72 -1.57 12.24
CA SER A 202 -30.46 -0.91 13.32
C SER A 202 -30.89 0.53 13.02
N GLY A 203 -30.28 1.15 12.00
CA GLY A 203 -30.46 2.58 11.70
C GLY A 203 -29.87 3.53 12.76
N LYS A 204 -29.18 3.01 13.78
CA LYS A 204 -28.48 3.82 14.78
C LYS A 204 -27.13 4.25 14.25
N ILE A 205 -26.74 5.47 14.59
CA ILE A 205 -25.38 5.98 14.34
C ILE A 205 -24.61 5.80 15.64
N PRO A 206 -23.52 5.01 15.66
CA PRO A 206 -22.73 4.80 16.86
C PRO A 206 -21.98 6.08 17.24
N ASN A 207 -21.66 6.23 18.53
CA ASN A 207 -20.63 7.17 18.95
C ASN A 207 -19.22 6.62 18.65
N VAL A 208 -18.17 7.40 18.88
CA VAL A 208 -16.78 7.00 18.57
C VAL A 208 -16.32 5.75 19.32
N GLU A 209 -16.71 5.59 20.58
CA GLU A 209 -16.36 4.42 21.40
C GLU A 209 -17.09 3.17 20.90
N GLU A 210 -18.40 3.27 20.68
CA GLU A 210 -19.22 2.19 20.11
C GLU A 210 -18.70 1.77 18.73
N TYR A 211 -18.30 2.74 17.90
CA TYR A 211 -17.70 2.50 16.59
C TYR A 211 -16.46 1.63 16.71
N TYR A 212 -15.46 2.05 17.50
CA TYR A 212 -14.24 1.26 17.65
C TYR A 212 -14.49 -0.11 18.30
N ALA A 213 -15.48 -0.24 19.18
CA ALA A 213 -15.79 -1.50 19.87
C ALA A 213 -16.17 -2.65 18.91
N PHE A 214 -16.87 -2.36 17.81
CA PHE A 214 -17.11 -3.36 16.75
C PHE A 214 -16.10 -3.25 15.61
N ARG A 215 -15.70 -2.03 15.21
CA ARG A 215 -14.87 -1.82 14.02
C ARG A 215 -13.50 -2.48 14.13
N LEU A 216 -12.89 -2.48 15.32
CA LEU A 216 -11.59 -3.14 15.53
C LEU A 216 -11.65 -4.66 15.27
N LYS A 217 -12.82 -5.28 15.41
CA LYS A 217 -12.98 -6.74 15.22
C LYS A 217 -13.16 -7.12 13.76
N VAL A 218 -13.69 -6.23 12.94
CA VAL A 218 -14.10 -6.51 11.55
C VAL A 218 -13.04 -6.17 10.50
N THR A 219 -11.82 -5.79 10.90
CA THR A 219 -10.74 -5.47 9.94
C THR A 219 -9.89 -6.67 9.55
N SER A 220 -9.97 -7.78 10.32
CA SER A 220 -9.06 -8.93 10.21
C SER A 220 -7.57 -8.57 10.37
N VAL A 221 -7.24 -7.40 10.92
CA VAL A 221 -5.85 -6.96 11.11
C VAL A 221 -5.08 -7.91 12.01
N ASP A 222 -5.68 -8.45 13.06
CA ASP A 222 -5.01 -9.40 13.95
C ASP A 222 -4.60 -10.69 13.23
N VAL A 223 -5.41 -11.16 12.27
CA VAL A 223 -5.05 -12.29 11.40
C VAL A 223 -3.90 -11.92 10.47
N MET A 224 -3.90 -10.70 9.89
CA MET A 224 -2.79 -10.22 9.06
C MET A 224 -1.49 -10.08 9.86
N LEU A 225 -1.55 -9.65 11.12
CA LEU A 225 -0.42 -9.58 12.04
C LEU A 225 0.12 -10.98 12.34
N ASP A 226 -0.74 -11.95 12.62
CA ASP A 226 -0.35 -13.36 12.78
C ASP A 226 0.35 -13.89 11.52
N LEU A 227 -0.20 -13.60 10.33
CA LEU A 227 0.41 -14.02 9.07
C LEU A 227 1.77 -13.37 8.86
N CYS A 228 1.90 -12.07 9.10
CA CYS A 228 3.17 -11.37 9.04
C CYS A 228 4.22 -12.02 9.95
N ARG A 229 3.82 -12.44 11.15
CA ARG A 229 4.70 -13.10 12.11
C ARG A 229 5.06 -14.53 11.68
N VAL A 230 4.06 -15.37 11.44
CA VAL A 230 4.24 -16.81 11.24
C VAL A 230 4.85 -17.13 9.87
N THR A 231 4.43 -16.43 8.81
CA THR A 231 4.93 -16.72 7.45
C THR A 231 6.40 -16.31 7.24
N ASN A 232 6.92 -15.44 8.08
CA ASN A 232 8.34 -15.10 8.10
C ASN A 232 9.14 -15.96 9.10
N GLY A 233 8.50 -16.95 9.75
CA GLY A 233 9.14 -17.86 10.68
C GLY A 233 9.57 -17.21 12.00
N PHE A 234 8.93 -16.11 12.40
CA PHE A 234 9.32 -15.39 13.62
C PHE A 234 8.69 -16.03 14.86
N VAL A 235 9.54 -16.49 15.77
CA VAL A 235 9.14 -17.12 17.03
C VAL A 235 9.60 -16.24 18.19
N PHE A 236 8.65 -15.71 18.97
CA PHE A 236 8.93 -14.90 20.15
C PHE A 236 8.51 -15.60 21.42
N PRO A 237 9.21 -15.36 22.54
CA PRO A 237 8.72 -15.71 23.87
C PRO A 237 7.34 -15.13 24.14
N LYS A 238 6.49 -15.88 24.85
CA LYS A 238 5.13 -15.48 25.19
C LYS A 238 5.10 -14.18 25.99
N GLU A 239 6.12 -13.93 26.79
CA GLU A 239 6.28 -12.71 27.59
C GLU A 239 6.38 -11.45 26.72
N ILE A 240 6.91 -11.56 25.50
CA ILE A 240 6.94 -10.44 24.54
C ILE A 240 5.59 -10.31 23.86
N LEU A 241 5.01 -11.42 23.39
CA LEU A 241 3.74 -11.41 22.67
C LEU A 241 2.58 -10.90 23.56
N ASP A 242 2.62 -11.22 24.85
CA ASP A 242 1.63 -10.79 25.85
C ASP A 242 1.95 -9.41 26.47
N SER A 243 3.00 -8.72 25.99
CA SER A 243 3.38 -7.41 26.54
C SER A 243 2.37 -6.32 26.20
N GLU A 244 2.30 -5.29 27.06
CA GLU A 244 1.47 -4.11 26.82
C GLU A 244 1.89 -3.39 25.53
N GLU A 245 3.20 -3.35 25.27
CA GLU A 245 3.76 -2.73 24.08
C GLU A 245 3.31 -3.42 22.78
N VAL A 246 3.27 -4.76 22.73
CA VAL A 246 2.74 -5.49 21.57
C VAL A 246 1.24 -5.24 21.41
N ALA A 247 0.47 -5.19 22.50
CA ALA A 247 -0.95 -4.86 22.44
C ALA A 247 -1.19 -3.45 21.88
N ILE A 248 -0.38 -2.45 22.27
CA ILE A 248 -0.43 -1.10 21.70
C ILE A 248 -0.07 -1.12 20.22
N MET A 249 0.96 -1.88 19.82
CA MET A 249 1.34 -2.02 18.41
C MET A 249 0.19 -2.60 17.57
N HIS A 250 -0.48 -3.64 18.05
CA HIS A 250 -1.61 -4.23 17.32
C HIS A 250 -2.78 -3.24 17.20
N LEU A 251 -3.14 -2.58 18.30
CA LEU A 251 -4.22 -1.58 18.32
C LEU A 251 -3.95 -0.40 17.38
N THR A 252 -2.72 0.10 17.36
CA THR A 252 -2.31 1.23 16.51
C THR A 252 -2.36 0.87 15.03
N ILE A 253 -1.83 -0.30 14.63
CA ILE A 253 -1.94 -0.81 13.26
C ILE A 253 -3.40 -0.94 12.83
N ASN A 254 -4.25 -1.52 13.68
CA ASN A 254 -5.67 -1.71 13.36
C ASN A 254 -6.40 -0.35 13.20
N LYS A 255 -6.17 0.61 14.10
CA LYS A 255 -6.74 1.96 13.97
C LYS A 255 -6.23 2.72 12.76
N LEU A 256 -4.95 2.58 12.39
CA LEU A 256 -4.38 3.18 11.19
C LEU A 256 -5.00 2.59 9.92
N PHE A 257 -5.20 1.26 9.89
CA PHE A 257 -5.91 0.58 8.82
C PHE A 257 -7.34 1.14 8.66
N ILE A 258 -8.09 1.26 9.77
CA ILE A 258 -9.45 1.84 9.79
C ILE A 258 -9.43 3.27 9.28
N ALA A 259 -8.56 4.13 9.81
CA ALA A 259 -8.51 5.54 9.44
C ALA A 259 -8.26 5.74 7.94
N VAL A 260 -7.31 4.98 7.37
CA VAL A 260 -7.05 5.01 5.93
C VAL A 260 -8.27 4.50 5.16
N ASN A 261 -8.85 3.35 5.53
CA ASN A 261 -10.02 2.81 4.85
C ASN A 261 -11.17 3.82 4.84
N ASP A 262 -11.54 4.34 6.00
CA ASP A 262 -12.67 5.26 6.19
C ASP A 262 -12.50 6.57 5.41
N ILE A 263 -11.28 7.12 5.33
CA ILE A 263 -11.00 8.32 4.53
C ILE A 263 -11.31 8.05 3.04
N PHE A 264 -10.84 6.93 2.48
CA PHE A 264 -11.01 6.65 1.05
C PHE A 264 -12.37 6.04 0.71
N SER A 265 -13.01 5.33 1.64
CA SER A 265 -14.32 4.69 1.45
C SER A 265 -15.49 5.64 1.67
N LEU A 266 -15.30 6.80 2.33
CA LEU A 266 -16.36 7.75 2.68
C LEU A 266 -17.34 8.03 1.53
N LYS A 267 -16.82 8.31 0.33
CA LYS A 267 -17.64 8.60 -0.86
C LYS A 267 -18.48 7.38 -1.31
N LYS A 268 -17.96 6.16 -1.17
CA LYS A 268 -18.71 4.92 -1.47
C LYS A 268 -19.82 4.75 -0.43
N GLU A 269 -19.48 4.82 0.85
CA GLU A 269 -20.38 4.55 1.97
C GLU A 269 -21.52 5.58 2.07
N LEU A 270 -21.25 6.86 1.82
CA LEU A 270 -22.29 7.89 1.80
C LEU A 270 -23.32 7.69 0.67
N LYS A 271 -22.96 7.04 -0.44
CA LYS A 271 -23.91 6.78 -1.55
C LYS A 271 -24.94 5.72 -1.18
N VAL A 272 -24.57 4.77 -0.33
CA VAL A 272 -25.44 3.68 0.14
C VAL A 272 -26.16 4.02 1.46
N GLY A 273 -25.88 5.21 2.03
CA GLY A 273 -26.50 5.67 3.27
C GLY A 273 -25.94 5.00 4.52
N GLU A 274 -24.75 4.40 4.43
CA GLU A 274 -24.08 3.77 5.56
C GLU A 274 -23.39 4.82 6.44
N PHE A 275 -23.58 4.70 7.76
CA PHE A 275 -22.98 5.58 8.77
C PHE A 275 -21.88 4.88 9.59
N GLY A 276 -21.33 3.77 9.09
CA GLY A 276 -20.23 3.01 9.70
C GLY A 276 -18.85 3.59 9.38
N ASN A 277 -18.70 4.92 9.39
CA ASN A 277 -17.47 5.62 9.00
C ASN A 277 -17.05 6.62 10.07
N LEU A 278 -15.76 6.62 10.44
CA LEU A 278 -15.24 7.48 11.50
C LEU A 278 -15.47 8.98 11.24
N ILE A 279 -15.45 9.44 9.99
CA ILE A 279 -15.57 10.87 9.65
C ILE A 279 -16.95 11.42 10.04
N PRO A 280 -18.09 10.95 9.50
CA PRO A 280 -19.41 11.46 9.88
C PRO A 280 -19.72 11.20 11.36
N ILE A 281 -19.21 10.12 11.96
CA ILE A 281 -19.35 9.85 13.39
C ILE A 281 -18.66 10.94 14.23
N LYS A 282 -17.39 11.27 13.92
CA LYS A 282 -16.64 12.34 14.60
C LYS A 282 -17.25 13.72 14.37
N MET A 283 -17.64 14.05 13.13
CA MET A 283 -18.31 15.31 12.81
C MET A 283 -19.50 15.54 13.74
N ARG A 284 -20.34 14.51 13.92
CA ARG A 284 -21.51 14.58 14.80
C ARG A 284 -21.12 14.63 16.28
N ALA A 285 -20.20 13.79 16.72
CA ALA A 285 -19.82 13.67 18.13
C ALA A 285 -19.14 14.95 18.66
N LEU A 286 -18.34 15.60 17.82
CA LEU A 286 -17.54 16.76 18.19
C LEU A 286 -18.07 18.09 17.62
N ASN A 287 -19.16 18.04 16.86
CA ASN A 287 -19.76 19.19 16.17
C ASN A 287 -18.73 19.94 15.29
N MET A 288 -17.97 19.18 14.50
CA MET A 288 -16.92 19.66 13.59
C MET A 288 -17.37 19.59 12.13
N ASP A 289 -16.86 20.50 11.30
CA ASP A 289 -17.03 20.40 9.84
C ASP A 289 -16.13 19.30 9.24
N LEU A 290 -16.34 19.01 7.95
CA LEU A 290 -15.65 17.93 7.24
C LEU A 290 -14.13 18.14 7.20
N ALA A 291 -13.67 19.37 6.95
CA ALA A 291 -12.25 19.68 6.82
C ALA A 291 -11.53 19.54 8.18
N THR A 292 -12.09 20.15 9.21
CA THR A 292 -11.55 20.08 10.58
C THR A 292 -11.58 18.64 11.11
N THR A 293 -12.61 17.85 10.77
CA THR A 293 -12.67 16.44 11.15
C THR A 293 -11.58 15.62 10.46
N LEU A 294 -11.34 15.86 9.17
CA LEU A 294 -10.28 15.19 8.44
C LEU A 294 -8.90 15.53 8.99
N GLU A 295 -8.64 16.80 9.31
CA GLU A 295 -7.42 17.23 10.00
C GLU A 295 -7.24 16.51 11.35
N SER A 296 -8.32 16.38 12.15
CA SER A 296 -8.28 15.61 13.40
C SER A 296 -7.98 14.13 13.19
N VAL A 297 -8.57 13.48 12.17
CA VAL A 297 -8.27 12.08 11.86
C VAL A 297 -6.82 11.91 11.41
N VAL A 298 -6.30 12.81 10.59
CA VAL A 298 -4.89 12.81 10.17
C VAL A 298 -3.96 13.03 11.37
N GLN A 299 -4.31 13.93 12.30
CA GLN A 299 -3.53 14.11 13.53
C GLN A 299 -3.56 12.86 14.42
N ASP A 300 -4.70 12.18 14.53
CA ASP A 300 -4.78 10.90 15.23
C ASP A 300 -3.88 9.85 14.60
N MET A 301 -3.78 9.80 13.25
CA MET A 301 -2.85 8.90 12.57
C MET A 301 -1.39 9.17 12.98
N HIS A 302 -0.97 10.43 13.05
CA HIS A 302 0.38 10.78 13.52
C HIS A 302 0.62 10.31 14.96
N ASN A 303 -0.36 10.49 15.84
CA ASN A 303 -0.26 10.05 17.24
C ASN A 303 -0.15 8.52 17.34
N LEU A 304 -0.96 7.78 16.57
CA LEU A 304 -0.93 6.32 16.53
C LEU A 304 0.40 5.78 16.01
N VAL A 305 0.99 6.44 15.00
CA VAL A 305 2.33 6.10 14.49
C VAL A 305 3.39 6.30 15.56
N GLN A 306 3.36 7.43 16.28
CA GLN A 306 4.29 7.69 17.38
C GLN A 306 4.15 6.69 18.53
N ASP A 307 2.92 6.28 18.87
CA ASP A 307 2.67 5.28 19.91
C ASP A 307 3.19 3.90 19.50
N PHE A 308 2.99 3.50 18.23
CA PHE A 308 3.57 2.27 17.68
C PHE A 308 5.10 2.28 17.76
N ASP A 309 5.74 3.35 17.26
CA ASP A 309 7.20 3.46 17.21
C ASP A 309 7.83 3.49 18.60
N ARG A 310 7.15 4.12 19.57
CA ARG A 310 7.57 4.13 20.97
C ARG A 310 7.49 2.73 21.58
N SER A 311 6.40 2.01 21.38
CA SER A 311 6.21 0.65 21.90
C SER A 311 7.24 -0.32 21.29
N ALA A 312 7.45 -0.26 19.97
CA ALA A 312 8.48 -1.05 19.29
C ALA A 312 9.88 -0.73 19.83
N SER A 313 10.20 0.55 20.03
CA SER A 313 11.50 0.99 20.59
C SER A 313 11.72 0.49 22.02
N THR A 314 10.67 0.46 22.84
CA THR A 314 10.74 -0.05 24.22
C THR A 314 11.11 -1.53 24.25
N ILE A 315 10.40 -2.38 23.49
CA ILE A 315 10.72 -3.81 23.40
C ILE A 315 12.13 -4.01 22.86
N ARG A 316 12.48 -3.33 21.76
CA ARG A 316 13.81 -3.41 21.17
C ARG A 316 14.90 -3.08 22.18
N LYS A 317 14.72 -2.02 22.96
CA LYS A 317 15.69 -1.63 24.00
C LYS A 317 15.81 -2.68 25.09
N GLN A 318 14.71 -3.28 25.53
CA GLN A 318 14.72 -4.37 26.51
C GLN A 318 15.49 -5.59 25.98
N LEU A 319 15.25 -5.98 24.72
CA LEU A 319 15.97 -7.08 24.07
C LEU A 319 17.47 -6.83 23.99
N MET A 320 17.87 -5.61 23.62
CA MET A 320 19.28 -5.21 23.55
C MET A 320 19.95 -5.18 24.92
N LEU A 321 19.27 -4.69 25.96
CA LEU A 321 19.77 -4.70 27.34
C LEU A 321 19.90 -6.11 27.91
N GLY A 322 19.03 -7.03 27.48
CA GLY A 322 19.12 -8.45 27.80
C GLY A 322 20.12 -9.23 26.93
N GLU A 323 20.93 -8.56 26.11
CA GLU A 323 21.89 -9.16 25.18
C GLU A 323 21.28 -10.13 24.14
N GLN A 324 19.97 -10.01 23.89
CA GLN A 324 19.21 -10.87 22.96
C GLN A 324 19.25 -10.32 21.52
N HIS A 325 20.45 -10.06 21.00
CA HIS A 325 20.65 -9.39 19.71
C HIS A 325 19.92 -10.08 18.54
N GLY A 326 19.97 -11.41 18.46
CA GLY A 326 19.28 -12.15 17.40
C GLY A 326 17.75 -12.04 17.46
N LEU A 327 17.18 -11.92 18.67
CA LEU A 327 15.75 -11.71 18.85
C LEU A 327 15.36 -10.26 18.51
N ALA A 328 16.23 -9.29 18.82
CA ALA A 328 16.04 -7.89 18.45
C ALA A 328 16.01 -7.71 16.92
N GLU A 329 16.86 -8.41 16.16
CA GLU A 329 16.82 -8.40 14.69
C GLU A 329 15.57 -9.08 14.11
N GLN A 330 15.09 -10.17 14.73
CA GLN A 330 13.80 -10.75 14.34
C GLN A 330 12.64 -9.79 14.64
N PHE A 331 12.69 -9.11 15.79
CA PHE A 331 11.69 -8.14 16.18
C PHE A 331 11.62 -6.96 15.20
N ASP A 332 12.76 -6.40 14.76
CA ASP A 332 12.79 -5.34 13.75
C ASP A 332 12.08 -5.74 12.45
N ARG A 333 12.23 -7.00 12.03
CA ARG A 333 11.59 -7.50 10.81
C ARG A 333 10.08 -7.65 10.99
N VAL A 334 9.61 -8.07 12.17
CA VAL A 334 8.17 -8.05 12.50
C VAL A 334 7.62 -6.64 12.52
N VAL A 335 8.33 -5.70 13.15
CA VAL A 335 7.93 -4.28 13.18
C VAL A 335 7.75 -3.76 11.75
N GLY A 336 8.70 -4.01 10.85
CA GLY A 336 8.58 -3.64 9.45
C GLY A 336 7.41 -4.33 8.73
N ALA A 337 7.14 -5.61 9.00
CA ALA A 337 5.99 -6.31 8.44
C ALA A 337 4.66 -5.71 8.92
N TYR A 338 4.56 -5.35 10.19
CA TYR A 338 3.38 -4.72 10.77
C TYR A 338 3.13 -3.32 10.19
N GLN A 339 4.20 -2.51 10.05
CA GLN A 339 4.14 -1.21 9.37
C GLN A 339 3.61 -1.30 7.94
N SER A 340 3.88 -2.42 7.25
CA SER A 340 3.47 -2.64 5.86
C SER A 340 1.94 -2.78 5.70
N ILE A 341 1.20 -3.10 6.77
CA ILE A 341 -0.27 -3.25 6.71
C ILE A 341 -0.96 -1.92 6.36
N PRO A 342 -0.87 -0.85 7.17
CA PRO A 342 -1.56 0.41 6.88
C PRO A 342 -0.94 1.15 5.69
N THR A 343 0.37 1.00 5.44
CA THR A 343 0.99 1.59 4.25
C THR A 343 0.55 0.88 2.96
N SER A 344 0.34 -0.44 2.99
CA SER A 344 -0.30 -1.18 1.90
C SER A 344 -1.74 -0.74 1.71
N THR A 345 -2.52 -0.56 2.78
CA THR A 345 -3.88 -0.04 2.68
C THR A 345 -3.91 1.33 2.00
N LEU A 346 -2.99 2.24 2.34
CA LEU A 346 -2.87 3.54 1.68
C LEU A 346 -2.49 3.40 0.20
N GLY A 347 -1.45 2.61 -0.09
CA GLY A 347 -0.98 2.36 -1.45
C GLY A 347 -2.07 1.74 -2.34
N PHE A 348 -2.79 0.75 -1.81
CA PHE A 348 -3.91 0.09 -2.47
C PHE A 348 -5.08 1.05 -2.67
N SER A 349 -5.46 1.84 -1.66
CA SER A 349 -6.57 2.80 -1.78
C SER A 349 -6.34 3.86 -2.85
N ILE A 350 -5.08 4.24 -3.08
CA ILE A 350 -4.70 5.19 -4.14
C ILE A 350 -4.65 4.52 -5.51
N GLN A 351 -4.10 3.31 -5.63
CA GLN A 351 -3.78 2.65 -6.90
C GLN A 351 -4.92 1.79 -7.45
N SER A 352 -5.72 1.18 -6.59
CA SER A 352 -6.84 0.35 -7.00
C SER A 352 -7.96 1.21 -7.57
N PRO A 353 -8.66 0.76 -8.62
CA PRO A 353 -9.86 1.44 -9.09
C PRO A 353 -11.02 1.39 -8.07
N ARG A 354 -10.90 0.59 -6.98
CA ARG A 354 -11.94 0.42 -5.94
C ARG A 354 -12.50 1.75 -5.42
N TYR A 355 -11.65 2.77 -5.23
CA TYR A 355 -12.06 4.08 -4.72
C TYR A 355 -12.02 5.19 -5.79
N GLY A 356 -11.58 4.89 -7.00
CA GLY A 356 -11.54 5.84 -8.12
C GLY A 356 -10.42 6.90 -8.07
N MET A 357 -9.47 6.79 -7.14
CA MET A 357 -8.46 7.82 -6.90
C MET A 357 -7.51 8.08 -8.07
N LEU A 358 -7.09 7.06 -8.82
CA LEU A 358 -6.24 7.27 -10.00
C LEU A 358 -6.93 8.08 -11.09
N LYS A 359 -8.25 7.86 -11.27
CA LYS A 359 -9.06 8.63 -12.22
C LYS A 359 -9.12 10.09 -11.75
N ASP A 360 -9.47 10.31 -10.49
CA ASP A 360 -9.57 11.65 -9.92
C ASP A 360 -8.21 12.40 -9.99
N LYS A 361 -7.07 11.71 -9.82
CA LYS A 361 -5.72 12.31 -9.99
C LYS A 361 -5.39 12.72 -11.41
N LEU A 362 -5.85 11.98 -12.42
CA LEU A 362 -5.61 12.30 -13.83
C LEU A 362 -6.57 13.37 -14.37
N GLU A 363 -7.73 13.49 -13.73
CA GLU A 363 -8.76 14.48 -14.09
C GLU A 363 -8.54 15.83 -13.39
N ASP A 364 -7.61 15.93 -12.43
CA ASP A 364 -7.30 17.16 -11.68
C ASP A 364 -6.99 18.34 -12.60
N GLY A 365 -7.89 19.33 -12.61
CA GLY A 365 -7.81 20.52 -13.46
C GLY A 365 -8.56 20.47 -14.80
N TYR A 366 -9.18 19.34 -15.16
CA TYR A 366 -9.97 19.16 -16.39
C TYR A 366 -11.36 18.54 -16.17
N GLU A 367 -11.78 18.34 -14.92
CA GLU A 367 -13.02 17.64 -14.54
C GLU A 367 -14.29 18.31 -15.08
N ASN A 368 -14.21 19.62 -15.33
CA ASN A 368 -15.31 20.42 -15.88
C ASN A 368 -15.11 20.76 -17.36
N ALA A 369 -14.08 20.21 -18.01
CA ALA A 369 -13.85 20.43 -19.43
C ALA A 369 -14.94 19.74 -20.27
N PRO A 370 -15.35 20.33 -21.40
CA PRO A 370 -16.25 19.65 -22.32
C PRO A 370 -15.60 18.35 -22.85
N PRO A 371 -16.39 17.33 -23.21
CA PRO A 371 -15.86 16.10 -23.80
C PRO A 371 -14.95 16.37 -25.00
N LEU A 372 -13.85 15.63 -25.10
CA LEU A 372 -12.93 15.73 -26.23
C LEU A 372 -13.55 15.12 -27.50
N PRO A 373 -13.29 15.69 -28.69
CA PRO A 373 -13.76 15.12 -29.95
C PRO A 373 -13.04 13.81 -30.28
N HIS A 374 -13.73 12.91 -30.99
CA HIS A 374 -13.15 11.65 -31.49
C HIS A 374 -12.70 11.72 -32.95
N GLU A 375 -12.77 12.89 -33.57
CA GLU A 375 -12.37 13.09 -34.97
C GLU A 375 -10.88 12.86 -35.15
N LYS A 376 -10.51 12.15 -36.23
CA LYS A 376 -9.12 11.88 -36.59
C LYS A 376 -8.56 12.99 -37.47
N ALA A 377 -7.27 13.26 -37.33
CA ALA A 377 -6.54 14.12 -38.25
C ALA A 377 -6.36 13.44 -39.62
N GLU A 378 -5.80 14.16 -40.59
CA GLU A 378 -5.59 13.67 -41.96
C GLU A 378 -4.72 12.40 -42.04
N ASP A 379 -3.86 12.16 -41.04
CA ASP A 379 -3.04 10.95 -40.95
C ASP A 379 -3.84 9.68 -40.59
N GLY A 380 -5.13 9.82 -40.25
CA GLY A 380 -6.05 8.75 -39.85
C GLY A 380 -5.75 8.12 -38.48
N LYS A 381 -4.70 8.57 -37.78
CA LYS A 381 -4.19 7.96 -36.54
C LYS A 381 -4.33 8.92 -35.36
N SER A 382 -3.88 10.16 -35.50
CA SER A 382 -3.94 11.17 -34.44
C SER A 382 -5.34 11.76 -34.31
N PHE A 383 -5.68 12.24 -33.12
CA PHE A 383 -6.97 12.90 -32.85
C PHE A 383 -6.86 14.40 -33.07
N GLN A 384 -7.93 15.02 -33.59
CA GLN A 384 -8.02 16.46 -33.69
C GLN A 384 -8.27 17.08 -32.31
N ASN A 385 -7.25 17.70 -31.74
CA ASN A 385 -7.39 18.43 -30.47
C ASN A 385 -7.75 19.90 -30.72
N LYS A 386 -8.69 20.44 -29.94
CA LYS A 386 -9.03 21.87 -29.99
C LYS A 386 -7.82 22.71 -29.59
N GLN A 387 -7.26 23.43 -30.55
CA GLN A 387 -6.13 24.34 -30.30
C GLN A 387 -6.62 25.58 -29.55
N THR A 388 -6.01 25.87 -28.40
CA THR A 388 -6.32 27.07 -27.60
C THR A 388 -5.42 28.26 -27.97
N GLY A 389 -4.33 28.02 -28.73
CA GLY A 389 -3.28 29.01 -28.98
C GLY A 389 -2.38 29.30 -27.78
N VAL A 390 -2.62 28.63 -26.64
CA VAL A 390 -1.84 28.77 -25.41
C VAL A 390 -1.12 27.45 -25.15
N LEU A 391 0.20 27.49 -25.05
CA LEU A 391 1.00 26.31 -24.71
C LEU A 391 0.82 25.94 -23.24
N SER A 392 1.03 24.65 -22.93
CA SER A 392 1.11 24.20 -21.54
C SER A 392 2.20 24.98 -20.80
N LYS A 393 1.95 25.35 -19.53
CA LYS A 393 2.97 25.97 -18.66
C LYS A 393 4.21 25.08 -18.48
N THR A 394 4.10 23.78 -18.77
CA THR A 394 5.23 22.84 -18.80
C THR A 394 6.27 23.16 -19.86
N TYR A 395 5.95 23.97 -20.89
CA TYR A 395 6.98 24.47 -21.82
C TYR A 395 7.92 25.48 -21.17
N GLU A 396 7.48 26.16 -20.11
CA GLU A 396 8.23 27.22 -19.43
C GLU A 396 9.03 26.68 -18.24
N LYS A 397 8.43 25.76 -17.47
CA LYS A 397 9.02 25.18 -16.25
C LYS A 397 8.65 23.72 -16.08
N PHE A 398 9.45 22.95 -15.35
CA PHE A 398 9.08 21.57 -15.06
C PHE A 398 7.85 21.51 -14.13
N PRO A 399 6.91 20.58 -14.34
CA PRO A 399 5.74 20.42 -13.49
C PRO A 399 6.14 19.81 -12.13
N THR A 400 5.43 20.17 -11.06
CA THR A 400 5.55 19.52 -9.75
C THR A 400 5.34 18.00 -9.91
N PRO A 401 6.15 17.14 -9.26
CA PRO A 401 7.15 17.43 -8.22
C PRO A 401 8.58 17.71 -8.71
N LEU A 402 8.83 17.98 -9.99
CA LEU A 402 10.20 18.20 -10.47
C LEU A 402 10.80 19.50 -9.92
N ASP A 403 12.07 19.42 -9.48
CA ASP A 403 12.81 20.53 -8.94
C ASP A 403 13.09 21.59 -10.03
N ASN A 404 12.69 22.83 -9.77
CA ASN A 404 12.96 23.99 -10.64
C ASN A 404 14.01 24.95 -10.04
N SER A 405 14.64 24.54 -8.93
CA SER A 405 15.69 25.30 -8.26
C SER A 405 17.04 25.14 -8.96
N ARG A 406 18.09 25.69 -8.34
CA ARG A 406 19.46 25.55 -8.83
C ARG A 406 19.90 24.09 -8.98
N ARG A 407 19.31 23.12 -8.26
CA ARG A 407 19.63 21.69 -8.44
C ARG A 407 19.39 21.24 -9.88
N GLY A 408 18.30 21.71 -10.50
CA GLY A 408 17.84 21.27 -11.81
C GLY A 408 16.87 20.10 -11.70
N GLY A 409 15.99 19.97 -12.69
CA GLY A 409 14.91 18.99 -12.67
C GLY A 409 15.33 17.59 -13.13
N PHE A 410 16.46 17.45 -13.82
CA PHE A 410 17.01 16.16 -14.24
C PHE A 410 18.53 16.16 -14.20
N ASP A 411 19.08 15.00 -13.83
CA ASP A 411 20.51 14.71 -13.93
C ASP A 411 20.75 13.62 -14.98
N VAL A 412 21.78 13.84 -15.78
CA VAL A 412 22.17 12.97 -16.90
C VAL A 412 23.55 12.40 -16.63
N HIS A 413 23.62 11.13 -16.25
CA HIS A 413 24.85 10.39 -16.03
C HIS A 413 25.23 9.60 -17.26
N VAL A 414 26.39 9.91 -17.84
CA VAL A 414 26.96 9.19 -18.98
C VAL A 414 28.06 8.26 -18.48
N TYR A 415 27.91 6.96 -18.70
CA TYR A 415 28.81 5.94 -18.16
C TYR A 415 29.85 5.47 -19.18
N HIS A 416 31.03 5.13 -18.68
CA HIS A 416 32.06 4.40 -19.42
C HIS A 416 32.75 3.38 -18.51
N TYR A 417 33.19 2.25 -19.06
CA TYR A 417 34.00 1.29 -18.32
C TYR A 417 35.41 1.83 -18.17
N GLN A 418 35.85 2.10 -16.93
CA GLN A 418 37.18 2.69 -16.65
C GLN A 418 38.37 1.87 -17.18
N ASP A 419 38.20 0.56 -17.32
CA ASP A 419 39.24 -0.34 -17.85
C ASP A 419 39.16 -0.52 -19.37
N ASN A 420 38.25 0.18 -20.05
CA ASN A 420 38.09 0.16 -21.50
C ASN A 420 38.56 1.50 -22.11
N ALA A 421 39.81 1.52 -22.59
CA ALA A 421 40.44 2.71 -23.15
C ALA A 421 39.62 3.38 -24.26
N ALA A 422 38.99 2.60 -25.16
CA ALA A 422 38.20 3.15 -26.27
C ALA A 422 36.92 3.85 -25.77
N GLN A 423 36.24 3.28 -24.78
CA GLN A 423 35.08 3.95 -24.17
C GLN A 423 35.49 5.19 -23.38
N THR A 424 36.58 5.13 -22.62
CA THR A 424 37.07 6.29 -21.86
C THR A 424 37.47 7.45 -22.78
N GLU A 425 38.15 7.16 -23.90
CA GLU A 425 38.49 8.16 -24.91
C GLU A 425 37.24 8.78 -25.53
N TYR A 426 36.28 7.94 -25.95
CA TYR A 426 35.03 8.40 -26.53
C TYR A 426 34.21 9.26 -25.53
N ALA A 427 34.11 8.81 -24.29
CA ALA A 427 33.42 9.55 -23.23
C ALA A 427 34.08 10.90 -22.94
N ARG A 428 35.41 10.97 -22.98
CA ARG A 428 36.14 12.23 -22.80
C ARG A 428 35.92 13.18 -23.98
N ALA A 429 35.93 12.67 -25.21
CA ALA A 429 35.64 13.46 -26.41
C ALA A 429 34.19 13.98 -26.39
N LEU A 430 33.23 13.14 -26.02
CA LEU A 430 31.83 13.52 -25.85
C LEU A 430 31.67 14.59 -24.77
N TRP A 431 32.29 14.41 -23.60
CA TRP A 431 32.27 15.40 -22.52
C TRP A 431 32.83 16.76 -22.97
N GLN A 432 33.95 16.78 -23.71
CA GLN A 432 34.49 18.02 -24.29
C GLN A 432 33.54 18.65 -25.30
N ARG A 433 32.94 17.84 -26.18
CA ARG A 433 32.00 18.31 -27.19
C ARG A 433 30.76 18.94 -26.57
N ILE A 434 30.19 18.32 -25.54
CA ILE A 434 29.04 18.87 -24.82
C ILE A 434 29.40 20.24 -24.24
N ARG A 435 30.60 20.41 -23.67
CA ARG A 435 31.06 21.71 -23.15
C ARG A 435 31.24 22.79 -24.22
N HIS A 436 31.50 22.40 -25.47
CA HIS A 436 31.61 23.34 -26.58
C HIS A 436 30.26 23.70 -27.20
N GLU A 437 29.36 22.72 -27.37
CA GLU A 437 28.05 22.94 -28.01
C GLU A 437 26.97 23.44 -27.05
N PHE A 438 27.08 23.11 -25.76
CA PHE A 438 26.13 23.48 -24.71
C PHE A 438 26.85 24.14 -23.50
N PRO A 439 27.58 25.25 -23.70
CA PRO A 439 28.32 25.91 -22.63
C PRO A 439 27.42 26.43 -21.48
N GLU A 440 26.11 26.56 -21.72
CA GLU A 440 25.09 26.96 -20.75
C GLU A 440 24.64 25.83 -19.81
N LEU A 441 24.91 24.57 -20.16
CA LEU A 441 24.56 23.43 -19.29
C LEU A 441 25.56 23.30 -18.14
N ARG A 442 25.06 22.86 -16.99
CA ARG A 442 25.94 22.54 -15.86
C ARG A 442 26.52 21.15 -16.05
N ILE A 443 27.80 21.09 -16.39
CA ILE A 443 28.53 19.86 -16.67
C ILE A 443 29.58 19.65 -15.58
N TYR A 444 29.61 18.47 -14.98
CA TYR A 444 30.52 18.14 -13.89
C TYR A 444 31.83 17.52 -14.36
N THR A 445 32.71 17.29 -13.39
CA THR A 445 33.98 16.59 -13.54
C THR A 445 33.80 15.25 -14.24
N PHE A 446 34.72 14.96 -15.16
CA PHE A 446 34.87 13.64 -15.75
C PHE A 446 35.51 12.70 -14.72
N TRP A 447 34.78 11.70 -14.23
CA TRP A 447 35.32 10.72 -13.30
C TRP A 447 35.86 9.50 -14.05
N ASP A 448 37.02 9.03 -13.60
CA ASP A 448 37.69 7.80 -14.03
C ASP A 448 37.44 6.63 -13.07
N LYS A 449 36.54 6.81 -12.10
CA LYS A 449 36.18 5.82 -11.08
C LYS A 449 34.69 5.88 -10.73
N PRO A 450 34.13 4.81 -10.15
CA PRO A 450 32.76 4.79 -9.63
C PRO A 450 32.52 5.90 -8.58
N LEU A 451 31.32 6.48 -8.56
CA LEU A 451 30.92 7.52 -7.60
C LEU A 451 29.47 7.30 -7.16
N GLY A 452 29.16 7.47 -5.87
CA GLY A 452 27.79 7.33 -5.37
C GLY A 452 27.19 5.93 -5.69
N PRO A 453 25.90 5.85 -6.08
CA PRO A 453 25.24 4.58 -6.45
C PRO A 453 25.68 4.04 -7.83
N HIS A 454 26.56 4.75 -8.54
CA HIS A 454 27.02 4.38 -9.87
C HIS A 454 28.24 3.46 -9.78
N PRO A 455 28.17 2.20 -10.24
CA PRO A 455 29.23 1.21 -10.03
C PRO A 455 30.38 1.29 -11.05
N ILE A 456 30.27 2.16 -12.07
CA ILE A 456 31.30 2.40 -13.08
C ILE A 456 31.53 3.90 -13.27
N ALA A 457 32.65 4.25 -13.91
CA ALA A 457 33.04 5.63 -14.14
C ALA A 457 32.03 6.42 -14.99
N MET A 458 31.90 7.71 -14.73
CA MET A 458 30.86 8.55 -15.32
C MET A 458 31.22 10.04 -15.37
N PHE A 459 30.41 10.81 -16.10
CA PHE A 459 30.27 12.25 -15.87
C PHE A 459 28.79 12.63 -15.87
N GLU A 460 28.48 13.77 -15.26
CA GLU A 460 27.11 14.24 -15.04
C GLU A 460 26.85 15.58 -15.75
N VAL A 461 25.62 15.75 -16.24
CA VAL A 461 25.09 17.03 -16.76
C VAL A 461 23.72 17.29 -16.14
N ASN A 462 23.48 18.46 -15.55
CA ASN A 462 22.15 18.83 -15.04
C ASN A 462 21.35 19.60 -16.09
N LEU A 463 20.04 19.37 -16.11
CA LEU A 463 19.06 20.07 -16.94
C LEU A 463 18.11 20.85 -16.04
N LEU A 464 18.09 22.17 -16.22
CA LEU A 464 17.38 23.13 -15.36
C LEU A 464 16.04 23.57 -15.97
N SER A 465 15.80 23.33 -17.25
CA SER A 465 14.55 23.73 -17.90
C SER A 465 14.04 22.71 -18.92
N PRO A 466 12.72 22.72 -19.21
CA PRO A 466 12.14 21.91 -20.29
C PRO A 466 12.81 22.14 -21.65
N ALA A 467 13.23 23.37 -21.95
CA ALA A 467 13.94 23.70 -23.19
C ALA A 467 15.32 23.02 -23.25
N GLN A 468 16.08 23.02 -22.14
CA GLN A 468 17.35 22.30 -22.07
C GLN A 468 17.16 20.80 -22.24
N PHE A 469 16.14 20.22 -21.60
CA PHE A 469 15.79 18.82 -21.78
C PHE A 469 15.45 18.50 -23.25
N GLY A 470 14.56 19.28 -23.85
CA GLY A 470 14.15 19.10 -25.25
C GLY A 470 15.28 19.28 -26.27
N ALA A 471 16.30 20.09 -25.96
CA ALA A 471 17.46 20.26 -26.84
C ALA A 471 18.53 19.17 -26.61
N PHE A 472 18.91 18.93 -25.36
CA PHE A 472 20.06 18.09 -25.01
C PHE A 472 19.78 16.59 -25.17
N ILE A 473 18.61 16.12 -24.73
CA ILE A 473 18.27 14.69 -24.74
C ILE A 473 18.25 14.12 -26.17
N PRO A 474 17.60 14.75 -27.17
CA PRO A 474 17.68 14.28 -28.56
C PRO A 474 19.08 14.37 -29.15
N TRP A 475 19.84 15.43 -28.84
CA TRP A 475 21.24 15.54 -29.29
C TRP A 475 22.09 14.39 -28.74
N LEU A 476 21.97 14.10 -27.44
CA LEU A 476 22.70 13.03 -26.78
C LEU A 476 22.32 11.65 -27.33
N ALA A 477 21.04 11.44 -27.67
CA ALA A 477 20.58 10.21 -28.29
C ALA A 477 21.32 9.87 -29.60
N ILE A 478 21.74 10.90 -30.36
CA ILE A 478 22.51 10.74 -31.60
C ILE A 478 24.01 10.56 -31.31
N TRP A 479 24.57 11.33 -30.37
CA TRP A 479 26.03 11.46 -30.22
C TRP A 479 26.66 10.62 -29.10
N ARG A 480 25.86 10.02 -28.20
CA ARG A 480 26.40 9.21 -27.08
C ARG A 480 27.22 7.99 -27.51
N GLY A 481 27.10 7.55 -28.77
CA GLY A 481 27.80 6.38 -29.29
C GLY A 481 27.52 5.13 -28.46
N PRO A 482 28.54 4.36 -28.04
CA PRO A 482 28.36 3.11 -27.31
C PRO A 482 28.04 3.31 -25.82
N LEU A 483 28.04 4.54 -25.33
CA LEU A 483 27.94 4.83 -23.89
C LEU A 483 26.50 4.71 -23.39
N SER A 484 26.33 4.07 -22.23
CA SER A 484 25.04 4.02 -21.53
C SER A 484 24.78 5.33 -20.79
N VAL A 485 23.52 5.76 -20.77
CA VAL A 485 23.12 7.01 -20.10
C VAL A 485 21.92 6.76 -19.19
N LEU A 486 22.03 7.21 -17.95
CA LEU A 486 20.91 7.34 -17.01
C LEU A 486 20.47 8.80 -17.00
N VAL A 487 19.21 9.05 -17.32
CA VAL A 487 18.55 10.35 -17.14
C VAL A 487 17.52 10.16 -16.03
N HIS A 488 17.75 10.71 -14.84
CA HIS A 488 16.78 10.62 -13.76
C HIS A 488 16.24 11.99 -13.37
N PRO A 489 14.97 12.08 -12.96
CA PRO A 489 14.44 13.32 -12.41
C PRO A 489 15.07 13.64 -11.06
N ASN A 490 14.93 14.89 -10.67
CA ASN A 490 15.10 15.35 -9.29
C ASN A 490 13.74 15.81 -8.81
N THR A 491 13.13 15.08 -7.90
CA THR A 491 11.83 15.43 -7.34
C THR A 491 11.95 16.07 -5.96
N THR A 492 11.04 17.00 -5.65
CA THR A 492 10.86 17.58 -4.33
C THR A 492 9.54 17.08 -3.74
N THR A 493 9.44 17.04 -2.42
CA THR A 493 8.13 16.88 -1.75
C THR A 493 7.18 17.99 -2.23
N ALA A 494 5.90 17.65 -2.40
CA ALA A 494 4.90 18.44 -3.14
C ALA A 494 4.69 19.87 -2.61
N ASP A 495 5.17 20.17 -1.41
CA ASP A 495 4.91 21.43 -0.71
C ASP A 495 6.11 22.40 -0.73
N GLY A 496 7.22 22.03 -1.39
CA GLY A 496 8.46 22.82 -1.29
C GLY A 496 8.98 22.97 0.16
N GLY A 497 8.46 22.17 1.09
CA GLY A 497 8.74 22.19 2.51
C GLY A 497 10.00 21.41 2.83
N VAL A 498 10.95 22.11 3.44
CA VAL A 498 11.83 21.49 4.43
C VAL A 498 10.96 20.90 5.54
N ASP A 499 11.31 19.71 6.03
CA ASP A 499 10.73 19.23 7.29
C ASP A 499 11.04 20.21 8.43
N GLU A 500 10.40 20.01 9.59
CA GLU A 500 10.59 20.83 10.80
C GLU A 500 12.05 20.98 11.26
N ASN A 501 12.98 20.21 10.67
CA ASN A 501 14.41 20.19 10.95
C ASN A 501 15.29 20.70 9.77
N GLY A 502 14.70 21.21 8.68
CA GLY A 502 15.47 21.78 7.58
C GLY A 502 16.10 20.76 6.61
N VAL A 503 15.68 19.49 6.63
CA VAL A 503 16.33 18.42 5.84
C VAL A 503 15.64 18.24 4.49
N LYS A 504 16.43 18.43 3.42
CA LYS A 504 16.02 18.37 2.00
C LYS A 504 16.08 16.97 1.37
N PHE A 505 16.25 15.90 2.14
CA PHE A 505 16.78 14.62 1.65
C PHE A 505 15.94 13.42 2.11
N ASP A 506 15.03 12.93 1.26
CA ASP A 506 14.34 11.66 1.45
C ASP A 506 14.96 10.57 0.56
N GLY A 507 15.69 9.63 1.16
CA GLY A 507 16.34 8.54 0.43
C GLY A 507 15.40 7.69 -0.42
N GLU A 508 14.09 7.73 -0.13
CA GLU A 508 13.05 7.06 -0.92
C GLU A 508 12.75 7.75 -2.25
N SER A 509 12.61 9.09 -2.29
CA SER A 509 12.40 9.77 -3.58
C SER A 509 13.66 9.69 -4.43
N GLU A 510 14.85 9.80 -3.84
CA GLU A 510 16.11 9.56 -4.57
C GLU A 510 16.18 8.15 -5.15
N LEU A 511 15.81 7.13 -4.35
CA LEU A 511 15.75 5.76 -4.84
C LEU A 511 14.78 5.64 -6.01
N ARG A 512 13.58 6.21 -5.92
CA ARG A 512 12.56 6.15 -6.98
C ARG A 512 12.97 6.92 -8.22
N ASP A 513 13.61 8.07 -8.05
CA ASP A 513 14.15 8.91 -9.12
C ASP A 513 15.20 8.12 -9.91
N HIS A 514 16.14 7.48 -9.23
CA HIS A 514 17.19 6.65 -9.84
C HIS A 514 16.70 5.28 -10.37
N THR A 515 15.49 4.85 -10.04
CA THR A 515 14.96 3.53 -10.41
C THR A 515 13.67 3.59 -11.23
N GLN A 516 12.52 3.83 -10.59
CA GLN A 516 11.20 3.76 -11.18
C GLN A 516 10.92 4.89 -12.18
N ARG A 517 11.48 6.08 -11.93
CA ARG A 517 11.26 7.29 -12.75
C ARG A 517 12.40 7.57 -13.72
N ALA A 518 13.45 6.76 -13.68
CA ALA A 518 14.63 6.88 -14.52
C ALA A 518 14.33 6.53 -15.99
N ILE A 519 14.99 7.25 -16.90
CA ILE A 519 15.02 6.99 -18.33
C ILE A 519 16.43 6.50 -18.69
N TRP A 520 16.53 5.43 -19.47
CA TRP A 520 17.80 4.88 -19.92
C TRP A 520 17.98 5.03 -21.44
N MET A 521 19.18 5.42 -21.87
CA MET A 521 19.60 5.32 -23.26
C MET A 521 20.76 4.33 -23.39
N GLY A 522 20.60 3.32 -24.25
CA GLY A 522 21.54 2.21 -24.36
C GLY A 522 21.28 1.13 -23.31
N GLU A 523 22.30 0.32 -23.02
CA GLU A 523 22.20 -0.76 -22.05
C GLU A 523 22.10 -0.21 -20.62
N ARG A 524 21.16 -0.75 -19.84
CA ARG A 524 21.00 -0.34 -18.44
C ARG A 524 22.20 -0.80 -17.61
N VAL A 525 22.80 0.13 -16.87
CA VAL A 525 23.86 -0.19 -15.91
C VAL A 525 23.21 -0.48 -14.55
N PRO A 526 23.56 -1.58 -13.85
CA PRO A 526 23.12 -1.83 -12.49
C PRO A 526 23.49 -0.66 -11.55
N LEU A 527 22.68 -0.40 -10.53
CA LEU A 527 22.96 0.64 -9.53
C LEU A 527 23.15 0.01 -8.15
N ASP A 528 24.12 0.50 -7.38
CA ASP A 528 24.30 0.14 -5.97
C ASP A 528 23.36 1.00 -5.11
N VAL A 529 22.09 0.60 -5.09
CA VAL A 529 21.02 1.31 -4.37
C VAL A 529 21.27 1.37 -2.86
N GLY A 530 22.09 0.48 -2.29
CA GLY A 530 22.49 0.53 -0.88
C GLY A 530 23.28 1.79 -0.52
N ARG A 531 23.98 2.40 -1.49
CA ARG A 531 24.71 3.66 -1.28
C ARG A 531 23.81 4.89 -1.23
N ILE A 532 22.60 4.81 -1.78
CA ILE A 532 21.58 5.86 -1.63
C ILE A 532 21.16 5.94 -0.14
N TRP A 533 21.10 4.79 0.54
CA TRP A 533 20.76 4.70 1.96
C TRP A 533 21.95 4.98 2.90
N GLY A 534 23.15 4.49 2.56
CA GLY A 534 24.36 4.58 3.40
C GLY A 534 24.87 6.00 3.69
N ALA A 535 24.43 7.01 2.93
CA ALA A 535 24.73 8.42 3.18
C ALA A 535 24.08 8.94 4.50
N LYS A 536 22.97 8.33 4.97
CA LYS A 536 22.32 8.69 6.24
C LYS A 536 23.22 8.43 7.47
N VAL A 537 23.98 7.33 7.47
CA VAL A 537 24.74 6.89 8.66
C VAL A 537 25.92 7.82 8.97
N LYS A 538 26.59 8.35 7.94
CA LYS A 538 27.74 9.27 8.13
C LYS A 538 27.33 10.70 8.50
N ALA A 539 26.18 11.17 8.01
CA ALA A 539 25.69 12.52 8.32
C ALA A 539 25.22 12.65 9.78
N GLN A 540 24.65 11.59 10.36
CA GLN A 540 24.24 11.56 11.77
C GLN A 540 25.41 11.46 12.76
N THR A 541 26.56 10.94 12.35
CA THR A 541 27.75 10.83 13.23
C THR A 541 28.58 12.10 13.29
N GLN A 542 28.47 13.00 12.29
CA GLN A 542 29.26 14.24 12.25
C GLN A 542 28.60 15.43 12.98
N THR A 543 27.33 15.33 13.35
CA THR A 543 26.63 16.35 14.17
C THR A 543 26.70 16.07 15.67
N GLN A 544 27.40 15.00 16.10
CA GLN A 544 27.60 14.65 17.52
C GLN A 544 29.06 14.79 18.00
N THR A 545 29.91 15.48 17.25
CA THR A 545 31.27 15.89 17.66
C THR A 545 31.43 17.37 17.49
#